data_AF-A0A922DXX2-F1
#
_entry.id   AF-A0A922DXX2-F1
#
_cell.length_a   1.000
_cell.length_b   1.000
_cell.length_c   1.000
_cell.angle_alpha   90.00
_cell.angle_beta   90.00
_cell.angle_gamma   90.00
#
_symmetry.space_group_name_H-M   'P 1'
#
loop_
_entity.id
_entity.type
_entity.pdbx_description
1 polymer ?
#
loop_
_entity_poly.entity_id
_entity_poly.type
_entity_poly.pdbx_seq_one_letter_code
_entity_poly.pdbx_strand_id
1 'polypeptide(L)'
;MALLSAVKAGIFVVHAAGNTGPSPKSMSSFSPWIFTVGAASHDRTYSNSIILGSNLTIPGVGLAPGTDTMYALISAIHALNNETTVASDMYVGECQDSSSFNLDLVQGNLLICSYSIRFVLGLATIKQALQTAKNLSAAGVVFYMDPLVIGFQLNPVPLGMPSIIIPSPDDSKILLQYYNSSLERDELTKEIIKYGAVATICGGLQANYSNSAPRVMYYSARGPDPEDNVLDDADIMKPNLVAPGNFIWAAWSSLGTDSVEFQGENFAMMSGTSMAAPHVAGLAALIKQKFPSFSPSAIASALSTTASLYDKTGRPIMAQRAYANPDLNQSPATPFDMGSGFVNATVALDPGLILYSSYDDYVLFLCGINGSAPVVLSYTSQNCWDYNSTISGSDLNLPSIVLAKLNQSKTIQRSVINIAGNETYSVGWSSPFGVSVKVVPTHFSIASGETQVLTVYFNAIMNSSVASFGRIGLFGNHGHIVNIPLSVIVKMSYNITNS
;
A
#
# COMPACT_ATOMS: atom_id res chain seq x y z
N MET A 1 -6.30 13.90 -20.42
CA MET A 1 -5.24 14.50 -21.27
C MET A 1 -4.40 15.58 -20.60
N ALA A 2 -4.87 16.29 -19.57
CA ALA A 2 -4.07 17.30 -18.85
C ALA A 2 -2.71 16.77 -18.33
N LEU A 3 -2.69 15.57 -17.73
CA LEU A 3 -1.46 14.95 -17.24
C LEU A 3 -0.47 14.61 -18.36
N LEU A 4 -0.96 14.22 -19.54
CA LEU A 4 -0.11 14.01 -20.71
C LEU A 4 0.49 15.34 -21.22
N SER A 5 -0.23 16.45 -21.08
CA SER A 5 0.29 17.79 -21.42
C SER A 5 1.41 18.22 -20.47
N ALA A 6 1.31 17.88 -19.18
CA ALA A 6 2.40 18.08 -18.23
C ALA A 6 3.65 17.27 -18.65
N VAL A 7 3.47 16.01 -19.05
CA VAL A 7 4.56 15.15 -19.54
C VAL A 7 5.20 15.71 -20.82
N LYS A 8 4.40 16.25 -21.76
CA LYS A 8 4.90 16.98 -22.93
C LYS A 8 5.81 18.16 -22.55
N ALA A 9 5.46 18.87 -21.48
CA ALA A 9 6.25 19.97 -20.94
C ALA A 9 7.47 19.51 -20.11
N GLY A 10 7.76 18.20 -20.06
CA GLY A 10 8.87 17.65 -19.29
C GLY A 10 8.61 17.52 -17.79
N ILE A 11 7.35 17.62 -17.35
CA ILE A 11 6.94 17.51 -15.95
C ILE A 11 6.61 16.05 -15.64
N PHE A 12 7.31 15.48 -14.66
CA PHE A 12 7.04 14.14 -14.16
C PHE A 12 5.79 14.14 -13.26
N VAL A 13 4.86 13.22 -13.53
CA VAL A 13 3.59 13.13 -12.80
C VAL A 13 3.56 11.85 -11.98
N VAL A 14 3.40 12.00 -10.67
CA VAL A 14 3.23 10.90 -9.72
C VAL A 14 1.79 10.84 -9.26
N HIS A 15 1.22 9.63 -9.20
CA HIS A 15 -0.13 9.43 -8.71
C HIS A 15 -0.19 8.22 -7.77
N ALA A 16 -0.97 8.32 -6.72
CA ALA A 16 -1.27 7.21 -5.82
C ALA A 16 -2.04 6.10 -6.57
N ALA A 17 -1.73 4.83 -6.31
CA ALA A 17 -2.42 3.71 -6.94
C ALA A 17 -3.89 3.57 -6.51
N GLY A 18 -4.23 4.03 -5.30
CA GLY A 18 -5.52 3.83 -4.66
C GLY A 18 -5.43 2.93 -3.41
N ASN A 19 -6.44 3.00 -2.54
CA ASN A 19 -6.48 2.29 -1.25
C ASN A 19 -7.57 1.20 -1.19
N THR A 20 -7.91 0.64 -2.34
CA THR A 20 -9.02 -0.32 -2.58
C THR A 20 -8.53 -1.76 -2.78
N GLY A 21 -7.26 -2.05 -2.47
CA GLY A 21 -6.72 -3.41 -2.45
C GLY A 21 -7.38 -4.30 -1.39
N PRO A 22 -6.95 -5.56 -1.22
CA PRO A 22 -5.91 -6.25 -1.96
C PRO A 22 -6.45 -7.00 -3.20
N SER A 23 -7.72 -6.79 -3.57
CA SER A 23 -8.32 -7.41 -4.75
C SER A 23 -7.60 -6.98 -6.04
N PRO A 24 -7.44 -7.87 -7.04
CA PRO A 24 -6.95 -7.50 -8.37
C PRO A 24 -7.79 -6.40 -9.02
N LYS A 25 -7.20 -5.63 -9.95
CA LYS A 25 -7.87 -4.54 -10.70
C LYS A 25 -8.53 -3.48 -9.81
N SER A 26 -7.95 -3.20 -8.65
CA SER A 26 -8.51 -2.24 -7.70
C SER A 26 -7.98 -0.82 -7.89
N MET A 27 -7.01 -0.60 -8.77
CA MET A 27 -6.40 0.72 -8.97
C MET A 27 -7.26 1.69 -9.79
N SER A 28 -6.98 2.98 -9.61
CA SER A 28 -7.62 4.07 -10.37
C SER A 28 -6.63 4.90 -11.21
N SER A 29 -5.34 4.56 -11.19
CA SER A 29 -4.28 5.26 -11.92
C SER A 29 -3.61 4.34 -12.94
N PHE A 30 -4.04 4.45 -14.20
CA PHE A 30 -3.69 3.50 -15.26
C PHE A 30 -2.89 4.09 -16.44
N SER A 31 -2.92 5.40 -16.67
CA SER A 31 -2.27 5.94 -17.88
C SER A 31 -0.75 5.65 -17.95
N PRO A 32 -0.19 5.28 -19.12
CA PRO A 32 1.23 4.91 -19.26
C PRO A 32 2.23 6.02 -18.91
N TRP A 33 1.84 7.28 -19.10
CA TRP A 33 2.65 8.46 -18.82
C TRP A 33 2.54 8.95 -17.37
N ILE A 34 1.73 8.30 -16.53
CA ILE A 34 1.62 8.58 -15.10
C ILE A 34 2.46 7.57 -14.34
N PHE A 35 3.26 8.03 -13.37
CA PHE A 35 4.00 7.14 -12.50
C PHE A 35 3.17 6.79 -11.26
N THR A 36 2.62 5.57 -11.25
CA THR A 36 1.66 5.09 -10.25
C THR A 36 2.36 4.40 -9.09
N VAL A 37 2.08 4.83 -7.86
CA VAL A 37 2.81 4.39 -6.66
C VAL A 37 1.89 3.64 -5.70
N GLY A 38 2.24 2.37 -5.44
CA GLY A 38 1.64 1.56 -4.38
C GLY A 38 2.26 1.81 -3.01
N ALA A 39 1.60 1.34 -1.95
CA ALA A 39 2.02 1.55 -0.57
C ALA A 39 2.63 0.30 0.04
N ALA A 40 3.81 0.46 0.61
CA ALA A 40 4.48 -0.54 1.43
C ALA A 40 4.79 0.00 2.84
N SER A 41 4.99 -0.91 3.78
CA SER A 41 5.48 -0.59 5.12
C SER A 41 6.96 -0.19 5.09
N HIS A 42 7.34 0.70 6.01
CA HIS A 42 8.72 0.83 6.46
C HIS A 42 8.99 -0.12 7.64
N ASP A 43 10.23 -0.18 8.11
CA ASP A 43 10.64 -1.03 9.22
C ASP A 43 10.20 -0.52 10.59
N ARG A 44 10.01 0.79 10.77
CA ARG A 44 9.55 1.34 12.05
C ARG A 44 8.16 0.79 12.43
N THR A 45 8.06 0.25 13.63
CA THR A 45 6.83 -0.23 14.27
C THR A 45 6.72 0.36 15.68
N TYR A 46 5.50 0.49 16.19
CA TYR A 46 5.26 0.88 17.57
C TYR A 46 4.57 -0.29 18.25
N SER A 47 5.30 -0.99 19.12
CA SER A 47 4.76 -2.13 19.85
C SER A 47 3.86 -1.60 20.97
N ASN A 48 2.59 -1.97 20.92
CA ASN A 48 1.62 -1.72 21.98
C ASN A 48 0.90 -3.03 22.30
N SER A 49 0.68 -3.32 23.58
CA SER A 49 -0.02 -4.52 24.02
C SER A 49 -0.65 -4.30 25.40
N ILE A 50 -1.67 -5.09 25.73
CA ILE A 50 -2.26 -5.12 27.06
C ILE A 50 -1.98 -6.48 27.71
N ILE A 51 -1.47 -6.48 28.93
CA ILE A 51 -1.24 -7.69 29.73
C ILE A 51 -2.37 -7.78 30.75
N LEU A 52 -3.13 -8.86 30.68
CA LEU A 52 -4.24 -9.15 31.59
C LEU A 52 -3.71 -9.77 32.89
N GLY A 53 -4.48 -9.67 33.97
CA GLY A 53 -4.19 -10.34 35.25
C GLY A 53 -4.05 -11.87 35.15
N SER A 54 -4.56 -12.48 34.07
CA SER A 54 -4.33 -13.88 33.70
C SER A 54 -2.96 -14.17 33.06
N ASN A 55 -2.07 -13.18 32.97
CA ASN A 55 -0.81 -13.18 32.20
C ASN A 55 -0.97 -13.34 30.68
N LEU A 56 -2.19 -13.31 30.16
CA LEU A 56 -2.42 -13.28 28.73
C LEU A 56 -2.06 -11.89 28.18
N THR A 57 -1.28 -11.86 27.09
CA THR A 57 -0.91 -10.62 26.40
C THR A 57 -1.69 -10.51 25.11
N ILE A 58 -2.40 -9.38 24.93
CA ILE A 58 -3.15 -9.07 23.72
C ILE A 58 -2.41 -7.95 22.97
N PRO A 59 -2.04 -8.14 21.69
CA PRO A 59 -1.43 -7.08 20.89
C PRO A 59 -2.45 -5.99 20.55
N GLY A 60 -1.96 -4.76 20.44
CA GLY A 60 -2.76 -3.63 20.00
C GLY A 60 -1.97 -2.61 19.19
N VAL A 61 -2.63 -1.51 18.87
CA VAL A 61 -2.10 -0.36 18.16
C VAL A 61 -2.41 0.92 18.94
N GLY A 62 -1.81 2.02 18.52
CA GLY A 62 -1.96 3.34 19.15
C GLY A 62 -0.63 3.86 19.68
N LEU A 63 -0.48 5.19 19.66
CA LEU A 63 0.72 5.90 20.10
C LEU A 63 0.44 6.56 21.44
N ALA A 64 0.46 5.76 22.50
CA ALA A 64 0.12 6.18 23.85
C ALA A 64 1.22 5.75 24.83
N PRO A 65 1.37 6.42 25.98
CA PRO A 65 2.17 5.87 27.07
C PRO A 65 1.53 4.57 27.61
N GLY A 66 2.36 3.70 28.19
CA GLY A 66 1.87 2.57 28.98
C GLY A 66 1.38 3.00 30.36
N THR A 67 0.82 2.05 31.11
CA THR A 67 0.57 2.19 32.55
C THR A 67 1.79 1.71 33.36
N ASP A 68 1.92 2.20 34.59
CA ASP A 68 2.98 1.85 35.53
C ASP A 68 2.67 0.59 36.35
N THR A 69 1.39 0.30 36.56
CA THR A 69 0.89 -0.87 37.27
C THR A 69 -0.33 -1.48 36.57
N MET A 70 -0.84 -2.58 37.13
CA MET A 70 -2.15 -3.11 36.79
C MET A 70 -3.25 -2.27 37.45
N TYR A 71 -4.26 -1.95 36.65
CA TYR A 71 -5.46 -1.22 37.05
C TYR A 71 -6.68 -2.11 36.82
N ALA A 72 -7.77 -1.89 37.57
CA ALA A 72 -9.01 -2.60 37.31
C ALA A 72 -9.56 -2.18 35.94
N LEU A 73 -10.15 -3.14 35.24
CA LEU A 73 -10.86 -2.93 33.99
C LEU A 73 -12.34 -2.71 34.30
N ILE A 74 -12.90 -1.63 33.76
CA ILE A 74 -14.31 -1.30 33.93
C ILE A 74 -14.90 -1.07 32.54
N SER A 75 -15.88 -1.89 32.15
CA SER A 75 -16.56 -1.71 30.87
C SER A 75 -17.57 -0.58 30.95
N ALA A 76 -17.59 0.26 29.90
CA ALA A 76 -18.53 1.39 29.79
C ALA A 76 -19.98 0.97 30.07
N ILE A 77 -20.43 -0.17 29.55
CA ILE A 77 -21.80 -0.67 29.77
C ILE A 77 -22.09 -1.06 31.23
N HIS A 78 -21.06 -1.37 32.03
CA HIS A 78 -21.21 -1.68 33.45
C HIS A 78 -20.87 -0.48 34.36
N ALA A 79 -20.37 0.62 33.78
CA ALA A 79 -20.07 1.85 34.49
C ALA A 79 -21.24 2.85 34.49
N LEU A 80 -22.41 2.47 33.96
CA LEU A 80 -23.55 3.37 33.79
C LEU A 80 -24.13 3.85 35.12
N ASN A 81 -24.64 5.08 35.13
CA ASN A 81 -25.48 5.59 36.22
C ASN A 81 -26.85 4.89 36.22
N ASN A 82 -27.48 4.73 37.40
CA ASN A 82 -28.78 4.06 37.54
C ASN A 82 -29.92 4.73 36.75
N GLU A 83 -29.78 6.00 36.38
CA GLU A 83 -30.77 6.77 35.62
C GLU A 83 -30.61 6.65 34.09
N THR A 84 -29.53 6.00 33.63
CA THR A 84 -29.25 5.84 32.20
C THR A 84 -30.06 4.67 31.64
N THR A 85 -31.11 4.96 30.88
CA THR A 85 -31.86 3.92 30.16
C THR A 85 -30.95 3.25 29.12
N VAL A 86 -30.90 1.91 29.11
CA VAL A 86 -30.11 1.02 28.22
C VAL A 86 -30.52 1.13 26.72
N ALA A 87 -31.12 2.26 26.31
CA ALA A 87 -31.76 2.43 25.02
C ALA A 87 -30.80 2.38 23.82
N SER A 88 -29.47 2.33 24.01
CA SER A 88 -28.55 1.80 23.00
C SER A 88 -27.17 1.47 23.59
N ASP A 89 -26.88 0.20 23.83
CA ASP A 89 -25.54 -0.30 24.23
C ASP A 89 -24.43 0.25 23.33
N MET A 90 -24.71 0.43 22.03
CA MET A 90 -23.73 0.91 21.05
C MET A 90 -23.31 2.37 21.28
N TYR A 91 -24.16 3.26 21.80
CA TYR A 91 -23.75 4.66 22.05
C TYR A 91 -22.92 4.79 23.32
N VAL A 92 -23.37 4.12 24.38
CA VAL A 92 -22.71 4.16 25.70
C VAL A 92 -21.37 3.43 25.63
N GLY A 93 -21.30 2.28 24.95
CA GLY A 93 -20.08 1.49 24.81
C GLY A 93 -18.91 2.30 24.25
N GLU A 94 -19.16 3.31 23.42
CA GLU A 94 -18.14 4.11 22.76
C GLU A 94 -17.54 5.23 23.63
N CYS A 95 -18.00 5.37 24.88
CA CYS A 95 -17.49 6.35 25.85
C CYS A 95 -17.57 7.81 25.37
N GLN A 96 -18.61 8.18 24.63
CA GLN A 96 -18.69 9.51 24.02
C GLN A 96 -19.22 10.62 24.95
N ASP A 97 -19.78 10.26 26.11
CA ASP A 97 -20.37 11.21 27.07
C ASP A 97 -20.07 10.81 28.52
N SER A 98 -19.36 11.67 29.26
CA SER A 98 -19.02 11.43 30.67
C SER A 98 -20.22 11.43 31.61
N SER A 99 -21.32 12.11 31.29
CA SER A 99 -22.48 12.23 32.17
C SER A 99 -23.24 10.90 32.35
N SER A 100 -23.04 9.96 31.42
CA SER A 100 -23.65 8.63 31.46
C SER A 100 -22.98 7.68 32.45
N PHE A 101 -21.77 8.00 32.94
CA PHE A 101 -20.97 7.08 33.75
C PHE A 101 -20.89 7.48 35.23
N ASN A 102 -20.79 6.47 36.09
CA ASN A 102 -20.54 6.62 37.51
C ASN A 102 -19.06 6.91 37.73
N LEU A 103 -18.76 8.11 38.24
CA LEU A 103 -17.41 8.58 38.49
C LEU A 103 -16.62 7.64 39.40
N ASP A 104 -17.23 7.17 40.50
CA ASP A 104 -16.55 6.37 41.51
C ASP A 104 -16.11 4.99 40.98
N LEU A 105 -16.84 4.45 40.00
CA LEU A 105 -16.46 3.20 39.35
C LEU A 105 -15.27 3.38 38.39
N VAL A 106 -15.22 4.50 37.67
CA VAL A 106 -14.24 4.71 36.60
C VAL A 106 -12.95 5.37 37.11
N GLN A 107 -13.05 6.23 38.14
CA GLN A 107 -11.93 6.98 38.67
C GLN A 107 -10.78 6.05 39.09
N GLY A 108 -9.59 6.31 38.56
CA GLY A 108 -8.39 5.52 38.84
C GLY A 108 -8.37 4.13 38.18
N ASN A 109 -9.32 3.80 37.30
CA ASN A 109 -9.39 2.51 36.61
C ASN A 109 -9.24 2.66 35.09
N LEU A 110 -9.03 1.55 34.39
CA LEU A 110 -9.01 1.50 32.93
C LEU A 110 -10.44 1.35 32.41
N LEU A 111 -10.87 2.32 31.59
CA LEU A 111 -12.19 2.30 30.96
C LEU A 111 -12.14 1.49 29.65
N ILE A 112 -12.95 0.45 29.54
CA ILE A 112 -13.10 -0.32 28.29
C ILE A 112 -14.20 0.32 27.45
N CYS A 113 -13.83 0.72 26.23
CA CYS A 113 -14.71 1.35 25.26
C CYS A 113 -14.77 0.51 23.98
N SER A 114 -15.93 0.39 23.37
CA SER A 114 -16.06 -0.15 22.02
C SER A 114 -15.73 0.92 20.97
N TYR A 115 -15.36 0.49 19.77
CA TYR A 115 -15.50 1.32 18.59
C TYR A 115 -16.32 0.57 17.53
N SER A 116 -17.33 1.26 16.98
CA SER A 116 -18.29 0.69 16.04
C SER A 116 -18.29 1.42 14.68
N ILE A 117 -19.28 1.11 13.83
CA ILE A 117 -19.54 1.83 12.57
C ILE A 117 -19.72 3.35 12.78
N ARG A 118 -20.09 3.80 13.98
CA ARG A 118 -20.23 5.23 14.29
C ARG A 118 -18.91 5.99 14.18
N PHE A 119 -17.77 5.34 14.43
CA PHE A 119 -16.45 5.94 14.18
C PHE A 119 -16.22 6.15 12.67
N VAL A 120 -16.66 5.20 11.85
CA VAL A 120 -16.58 5.30 10.38
C VAL A 120 -17.48 6.42 9.86
N LEU A 121 -18.66 6.60 10.46
CA LEU A 121 -19.62 7.64 10.10
C LEU A 121 -19.28 9.02 10.70
N GLY A 122 -18.21 9.13 11.51
CA GLY A 122 -17.82 10.37 12.19
C GLY A 122 -18.77 10.79 13.32
N LEU A 123 -19.62 9.88 13.80
CA LEU A 123 -20.57 10.10 14.91
C LEU A 123 -19.94 9.81 16.29
N ALA A 124 -18.77 9.19 16.31
CA ALA A 124 -17.98 8.91 17.49
C ALA A 124 -16.49 9.10 17.17
N THR A 125 -15.70 9.52 18.16
CA THR A 125 -14.27 9.81 17.95
C THR A 125 -13.43 9.32 19.12
N ILE A 126 -12.19 8.95 18.82
CA ILE A 126 -11.21 8.57 19.85
C ILE A 126 -10.94 9.77 20.77
N LYS A 127 -10.81 10.97 20.20
CA LYS A 127 -10.56 12.20 20.95
C LYS A 127 -11.65 12.49 21.98
N GLN A 128 -12.92 12.33 21.60
CA GLN A 128 -14.04 12.50 22.53
C GLN A 128 -14.04 11.41 23.63
N ALA A 129 -13.76 10.15 23.28
CA ALA A 129 -13.65 9.08 24.26
C ALA A 129 -12.52 9.30 25.27
N LEU A 130 -11.36 9.81 24.81
CA LEU A 130 -10.28 10.22 25.71
C LEU A 130 -10.69 11.39 26.60
N GLN A 131 -11.44 12.36 26.06
CA GLN A 131 -11.94 13.48 26.87
C GLN A 131 -12.91 13.01 27.95
N THR A 132 -13.80 12.07 27.62
CA THR A 132 -14.68 11.40 28.59
C THR A 132 -13.88 10.72 29.69
N ALA A 133 -12.87 9.92 29.31
CA ALA A 133 -12.02 9.22 30.28
C ALA A 133 -11.25 10.19 31.18
N LYS A 134 -10.76 11.32 30.64
CA LYS A 134 -10.14 12.39 31.42
C LYS A 134 -11.11 13.04 32.40
N ASN A 135 -12.34 13.36 31.96
CA ASN A 135 -13.36 13.93 32.83
C ASN A 135 -13.73 12.99 33.99
N LEU A 136 -13.66 11.68 33.77
CA LEU A 136 -13.91 10.64 34.78
C LEU A 136 -12.67 10.29 35.61
N SER A 137 -11.53 10.96 35.41
CA SER A 137 -10.26 10.63 36.07
C SER A 137 -9.84 9.17 35.91
N ALA A 138 -10.14 8.57 34.75
CA ALA A 138 -9.70 7.21 34.41
C ALA A 138 -8.18 7.13 34.28
N ALA A 139 -7.59 5.99 34.67
CA ALA A 139 -6.17 5.73 34.52
C ALA A 139 -5.75 5.57 33.04
N GLY A 140 -6.69 5.20 32.17
CA GLY A 140 -6.46 4.93 30.76
C GLY A 140 -7.68 4.37 30.04
N VAL A 141 -7.53 4.12 28.74
CA VAL A 141 -8.63 3.64 27.89
C VAL A 141 -8.23 2.42 27.07
N VAL A 142 -9.08 1.39 27.07
CA VAL A 142 -8.90 0.18 26.25
C VAL A 142 -10.01 0.15 25.20
N PHE A 143 -9.66 0.39 23.94
CA PHE A 143 -10.59 0.28 22.83
C PHE A 143 -10.62 -1.14 22.28
N TYR A 144 -11.81 -1.72 22.18
CA TYR A 144 -12.02 -3.01 21.50
C TYR A 144 -12.93 -2.85 20.29
N MET A 145 -12.71 -3.73 19.31
CA MET A 145 -13.48 -3.73 18.08
C MET A 145 -14.85 -4.37 18.29
N ASP A 146 -15.92 -3.65 17.95
CA ASP A 146 -17.25 -4.26 17.89
C ASP A 146 -17.27 -5.34 16.79
N PRO A 147 -17.76 -6.57 17.06
CA PRO A 147 -17.79 -7.67 16.09
C PRO A 147 -18.55 -7.38 14.80
N LEU A 148 -19.46 -6.40 14.81
CA LEU A 148 -20.25 -6.00 13.63
C LEU A 148 -19.48 -5.08 12.68
N VAL A 149 -18.32 -4.56 13.09
CA VAL A 149 -17.43 -3.81 12.21
C VAL A 149 -16.55 -4.79 11.44
N ILE A 150 -16.59 -4.74 10.12
CA ILE A 150 -15.73 -5.57 9.25
C ILE A 150 -14.93 -4.63 8.34
N GLY A 151 -13.61 -4.83 8.30
CA GLY A 151 -12.74 -4.16 7.34
C GLY A 151 -12.31 -2.73 7.71
N PHE A 152 -12.76 -2.18 8.84
CA PHE A 152 -12.30 -0.89 9.36
C PHE A 152 -11.31 -1.07 10.52
N GLN A 153 -10.12 -0.50 10.40
CA GLN A 153 -9.14 -0.42 11.47
C GLN A 153 -8.84 1.05 11.74
N LEU A 154 -8.89 1.44 13.02
CA LEU A 154 -8.51 2.77 13.42
C LEU A 154 -7.00 2.95 13.18
N ASN A 155 -6.63 4.11 12.62
CA ASN A 155 -5.24 4.47 12.51
C ASN A 155 -4.66 4.68 13.92
N PRO A 156 -3.38 4.34 14.15
CA PRO A 156 -2.71 4.66 15.40
C PRO A 156 -2.59 6.18 15.50
N VAL A 157 -3.40 6.75 16.37
CA VAL A 157 -3.39 8.17 16.71
C VAL A 157 -2.49 8.39 17.93
N PRO A 158 -1.81 9.56 18.04
CA PRO A 158 -1.24 10.03 19.29
C PRO A 158 -2.31 10.16 20.37
N LEU A 159 -2.09 9.55 21.53
CA LEU A 159 -3.02 9.55 22.65
C LEU A 159 -2.35 10.15 23.88
N GLY A 160 -2.91 11.25 24.39
CA GLY A 160 -2.36 12.00 25.51
C GLY A 160 -2.59 11.39 26.90
N MET A 161 -2.95 10.11 26.99
CA MET A 161 -3.10 9.34 28.23
C MET A 161 -2.91 7.85 27.92
N PRO A 162 -2.66 7.00 28.94
CA PRO A 162 -2.47 5.57 28.71
C PRO A 162 -3.63 4.95 27.96
N SER A 163 -3.34 4.31 26.82
CA SER A 163 -4.40 3.77 25.97
C SER A 163 -3.90 2.75 24.95
N ILE A 164 -4.82 1.89 24.54
CA ILE A 164 -4.57 0.85 23.54
C ILE A 164 -5.82 0.65 22.70
N ILE A 165 -5.62 0.38 21.41
CA ILE A 165 -6.66 -0.03 20.48
C ILE A 165 -6.39 -1.49 20.09
N ILE A 166 -7.36 -2.36 20.28
CA ILE A 166 -7.29 -3.77 19.86
C ILE A 166 -7.98 -3.86 18.48
N PRO A 167 -7.22 -3.96 17.38
CA PRO A 167 -7.78 -3.89 16.02
C PRO A 167 -8.37 -5.21 15.53
N SER A 168 -8.25 -6.27 16.32
CA SER A 168 -8.62 -7.64 15.96
C SER A 168 -9.94 -8.02 16.65
N PRO A 169 -10.96 -8.47 15.88
CA PRO A 169 -12.22 -8.94 16.46
C PRO A 169 -12.03 -10.14 17.39
N ASP A 170 -11.09 -11.04 17.09
CA ASP A 170 -10.86 -12.23 17.89
C ASP A 170 -10.14 -11.89 19.20
N ASP A 171 -9.16 -11.00 19.16
CA ASP A 171 -8.50 -10.48 20.37
C ASP A 171 -9.47 -9.66 21.23
N SER A 172 -10.39 -8.92 20.60
CA SER A 172 -11.45 -8.19 21.29
C SER A 172 -12.40 -9.14 22.03
N LYS A 173 -12.76 -10.29 21.43
CA LYS A 173 -13.56 -11.32 22.12
C LYS A 173 -12.82 -11.90 23.32
N ILE A 174 -11.51 -12.14 23.20
CA ILE A 174 -10.68 -12.65 24.30
C ILE A 174 -10.70 -11.67 25.48
N LEU A 175 -10.50 -10.37 25.23
CA LEU A 175 -10.58 -9.33 26.27
C LEU A 175 -11.95 -9.35 26.98
N LEU A 176 -13.03 -9.37 26.21
CA LEU A 176 -14.40 -9.34 26.76
C LEU A 176 -14.74 -10.61 27.54
N GLN A 177 -14.29 -11.78 27.08
CA GLN A 177 -14.46 -13.04 27.80
C GLN A 177 -13.73 -13.02 29.15
N TYR A 178 -12.48 -12.55 29.17
CA TYR A 178 -11.72 -12.36 30.40
C TYR A 178 -12.44 -11.41 31.36
N TYR A 179 -12.84 -10.23 30.88
CA TYR A 179 -13.56 -9.24 31.67
C TYR A 179 -14.84 -9.84 32.29
N ASN A 180 -15.70 -10.44 31.47
CA ASN A 180 -16.97 -11.01 31.92
C ASN A 180 -16.79 -12.17 32.91
N SER A 181 -15.78 -13.03 32.70
CA SER A 181 -15.48 -14.14 33.62
C SER A 181 -14.95 -13.68 34.98
N SER A 182 -14.49 -12.44 35.08
CA SER A 182 -13.94 -11.85 36.31
C SER A 182 -14.96 -11.03 37.10
N LEU A 183 -16.22 -10.97 36.64
CA LEU A 183 -17.30 -10.28 37.35
C LEU A 183 -17.89 -11.18 38.42
N GLU A 184 -17.99 -10.68 39.64
CA GLU A 184 -18.79 -11.31 40.68
C GLU A 184 -20.16 -10.63 40.71
N ARG A 185 -21.23 -11.43 40.64
CA ARG A 185 -22.61 -10.94 40.65
C ARG A 185 -23.35 -11.50 41.84
N ASP A 186 -24.21 -10.67 42.42
CA ASP A 186 -25.14 -11.10 43.45
C ASP A 186 -26.11 -12.16 42.89
N GLU A 187 -26.34 -13.22 43.65
CA GLU A 187 -27.09 -14.38 43.16
C GLU A 187 -28.56 -14.06 42.87
N LEU A 188 -29.14 -13.11 43.62
CA LEU A 188 -30.56 -12.76 43.57
C LEU A 188 -30.83 -11.63 42.58
N THR A 189 -30.12 -10.51 42.72
CA THR A 189 -30.34 -9.28 41.93
C THR A 189 -29.65 -9.33 40.58
N LYS A 190 -28.65 -10.20 40.41
CA LYS A 190 -27.73 -10.26 39.26
C LYS A 190 -26.90 -8.98 39.05
N GLU A 191 -26.92 -8.07 40.03
CA GLU A 191 -26.08 -6.87 40.05
C GLU A 191 -24.60 -7.24 40.22
N ILE A 192 -23.72 -6.44 39.63
CA ILE A 192 -22.27 -6.64 39.76
C ILE A 192 -21.85 -6.09 41.12
N ILE A 193 -21.28 -6.94 41.95
CA ILE A 193 -20.79 -6.57 43.29
C ILE A 193 -19.28 -6.36 43.31
N LYS A 194 -18.54 -6.92 42.34
CA LYS A 194 -17.09 -6.76 42.23
C LYS A 194 -16.59 -6.92 40.80
N TYR A 195 -15.62 -6.06 40.47
CA TYR A 195 -14.89 -6.04 39.21
C TYR A 195 -13.51 -6.65 39.41
N GLY A 196 -13.35 -7.96 39.14
CA GLY A 196 -12.10 -8.68 39.38
C GLY A 196 -11.06 -8.57 38.26
N ALA A 197 -11.45 -8.06 37.09
CA ALA A 197 -10.56 -7.96 35.95
C ALA A 197 -9.54 -6.83 36.15
N VAL A 198 -8.26 -7.15 36.02
CA VAL A 198 -7.16 -6.17 36.03
C VAL A 198 -6.30 -6.30 34.78
N ALA A 199 -5.64 -5.21 34.36
CA ALA A 199 -4.70 -5.21 33.25
C ALA A 199 -3.71 -4.03 33.30
N THR A 200 -2.62 -4.15 32.55
CA THR A 200 -1.63 -3.07 32.32
C THR A 200 -1.42 -2.85 30.83
N ILE A 201 -1.33 -1.59 30.41
CA ILE A 201 -1.03 -1.20 29.03
C ILE A 201 0.47 -1.04 28.87
N CYS A 202 1.05 -1.66 27.85
CA CYS A 202 2.49 -1.75 27.65
C CYS A 202 2.88 -1.12 26.31
N GLY A 203 3.86 -0.20 26.35
CA GLY A 203 4.50 0.34 25.15
C GLY A 203 3.72 1.48 24.49
N GLY A 204 3.81 1.59 23.16
CA GLY A 204 3.09 2.56 22.34
C GLY A 204 3.91 3.75 21.82
N LEU A 205 4.86 4.28 22.60
CA LEU A 205 5.67 5.43 22.19
C LEU A 205 7.09 5.08 21.71
N GLN A 206 7.62 3.94 22.12
CA GLN A 206 8.96 3.52 21.72
C GLN A 206 8.92 2.86 20.34
N ALA A 207 9.65 3.45 19.40
CA ALA A 207 9.83 2.88 18.08
C ALA A 207 10.72 1.63 18.15
N ASN A 208 10.24 0.55 17.53
CA ASN A 208 10.97 -0.67 17.24
C ASN A 208 11.18 -0.78 15.73
N TYR A 209 12.09 -1.66 15.29
CA TYR A 209 12.40 -1.83 13.87
C TYR A 209 12.24 -3.30 13.47
N SER A 210 11.33 -3.51 12.52
CA SER A 210 11.02 -4.81 11.95
C SER A 210 12.02 -5.19 10.85
N ASN A 211 12.52 -6.43 10.91
CA ASN A 211 13.34 -7.00 9.86
C ASN A 211 12.55 -7.48 8.63
N SER A 212 11.22 -7.56 8.72
CA SER A 212 10.35 -8.05 7.65
C SER A 212 9.77 -6.95 6.77
N ALA A 213 10.34 -5.74 6.79
CA ALA A 213 9.97 -4.63 5.91
C ALA A 213 10.92 -4.54 4.70
N PRO A 214 10.43 -4.04 3.54
CA PRO A 214 9.06 -3.58 3.30
C PRO A 214 8.10 -4.73 3.01
N ARG A 215 6.82 -4.52 3.33
CA ARG A 215 5.70 -5.36 2.89
C ARG A 215 4.66 -4.52 2.21
N VAL A 216 4.10 -5.00 1.12
CA VAL A 216 3.01 -4.29 0.43
C VAL A 216 1.74 -4.39 1.27
N MET A 217 1.16 -3.23 1.57
CA MET A 217 0.02 -3.12 2.48
C MET A 217 -1.25 -3.66 1.84
N TYR A 218 -2.15 -4.24 2.65
CA TYR A 218 -3.40 -4.84 2.18
C TYR A 218 -4.27 -3.83 1.41
N TYR A 219 -4.32 -2.56 1.85
CA TYR A 219 -5.11 -1.52 1.20
C TYR A 219 -4.51 -1.06 -0.12
N SER A 220 -3.21 -1.27 -0.38
CA SER A 220 -2.58 -0.80 -1.62
C SER A 220 -3.27 -1.45 -2.82
N ALA A 221 -3.85 -0.63 -3.69
CA ALA A 221 -4.52 -1.12 -4.89
C ALA A 221 -3.59 -1.96 -5.77
N ARG A 222 -4.15 -2.97 -6.43
CA ARG A 222 -3.45 -3.99 -7.21
C ARG A 222 -3.76 -3.85 -8.69
N GLY A 223 -2.78 -4.22 -9.51
CA GLY A 223 -2.99 -4.50 -10.92
C GLY A 223 -3.78 -5.80 -11.12
N PRO A 224 -3.90 -6.27 -12.38
CA PRO A 224 -3.46 -5.60 -13.61
C PRO A 224 -4.20 -4.28 -13.86
N ASP A 225 -3.65 -3.48 -14.77
CA ASP A 225 -4.24 -2.23 -15.23
C ASP A 225 -5.56 -2.50 -15.99
N PRO A 226 -6.70 -1.91 -15.56
CA PRO A 226 -7.93 -1.97 -16.35
C PRO A 226 -7.82 -1.04 -17.57
N GLU A 227 -7.91 -1.61 -18.78
CA GLU A 227 -7.81 -0.91 -20.07
C GLU A 227 -8.82 0.25 -20.18
N ASP A 228 -10.02 0.06 -19.64
CA ASP A 228 -11.10 1.04 -19.64
C ASP A 228 -12.16 0.74 -18.55
N ASN A 229 -13.36 1.31 -18.71
CA ASN A 229 -14.51 1.09 -17.84
C ASN A 229 -15.11 -0.33 -17.91
N VAL A 230 -14.66 -1.17 -18.86
CA VAL A 230 -15.10 -2.55 -19.10
C VAL A 230 -14.21 -3.56 -18.35
N LEU A 231 -13.15 -3.09 -17.68
CA LEU A 231 -12.22 -3.89 -16.85
C LEU A 231 -11.42 -4.94 -17.63
N ASP A 232 -11.24 -4.78 -18.93
CA ASP A 232 -10.29 -5.59 -19.71
C ASP A 232 -8.85 -5.32 -19.27
N ASP A 233 -7.95 -6.30 -19.44
CA ASP A 233 -6.56 -6.16 -19.00
C ASP A 233 -5.73 -5.40 -20.04
N ALA A 234 -5.07 -4.33 -19.63
CA ALA A 234 -4.15 -3.61 -20.50
C ALA A 234 -2.75 -4.25 -20.55
N ASP A 235 -2.05 -4.04 -21.66
CA ASP A 235 -0.62 -4.40 -21.85
C ASP A 235 0.34 -3.44 -21.11
N ILE A 236 -0.09 -2.85 -19.97
CA ILE A 236 0.64 -1.84 -19.20
C ILE A 236 0.80 -2.31 -17.75
N MET A 237 2.03 -2.22 -17.20
CA MET A 237 2.27 -2.59 -15.81
C MET A 237 1.79 -1.51 -14.86
N LYS A 238 0.98 -1.91 -13.90
CA LYS A 238 0.62 -1.10 -12.74
C LYS A 238 0.53 -1.92 -11.44
N PRO A 239 0.83 -1.33 -10.27
CA PRO A 239 1.49 -0.01 -10.11
C PRO A 239 2.90 -0.01 -10.73
N ASN A 240 3.54 1.15 -10.85
CA ASN A 240 4.90 1.22 -11.40
C ASN A 240 5.96 0.76 -10.38
N LEU A 241 5.80 1.14 -9.11
CA LEU A 241 6.57 0.63 -7.96
C LEU A 241 5.81 0.86 -6.63
N VAL A 242 6.38 0.41 -5.51
CA VAL A 242 5.89 0.73 -4.16
C VAL A 242 6.89 1.58 -3.36
N ALA A 243 6.38 2.41 -2.46
CA ALA A 243 7.17 3.26 -1.57
C ALA A 243 6.57 3.28 -0.15
N PRO A 244 7.27 3.83 0.86
CA PRO A 244 6.72 3.97 2.21
C PRO A 244 5.38 4.71 2.21
N GLY A 245 4.32 4.00 2.59
CA GLY A 245 2.97 4.54 2.66
C GLY A 245 2.21 4.17 3.93
N ASN A 246 2.81 3.37 4.82
CA ASN A 246 2.17 2.97 6.07
C ASN A 246 2.74 3.74 7.26
N PHE A 247 1.88 4.36 8.06
CA PHE A 247 2.25 5.07 9.29
C PHE A 247 3.33 6.14 9.09
N ILE A 248 3.14 6.95 8.05
CA ILE A 248 4.01 8.07 7.71
C ILE A 248 3.66 9.25 8.59
N TRP A 249 4.68 9.79 9.25
CA TRP A 249 4.59 10.99 10.08
C TRP A 249 4.86 12.23 9.23
N ALA A 250 3.90 13.15 9.15
CA ALA A 250 4.02 14.37 8.35
C ALA A 250 3.31 15.54 9.02
N ALA A 251 3.61 16.76 8.54
CA ALA A 251 2.96 17.97 9.01
C ALA A 251 1.43 17.89 8.80
N TRP A 252 0.70 18.42 9.77
CA TRP A 252 -0.76 18.51 9.76
C TRP A 252 -1.18 19.92 10.18
N SER A 253 -2.27 20.41 9.62
CA SER A 253 -2.81 21.70 10.04
C SER A 253 -3.59 21.54 11.34
N SER A 254 -3.27 22.33 12.36
CA SER A 254 -4.06 22.35 13.61
C SER A 254 -5.52 22.78 13.39
N LEU A 255 -5.78 23.50 12.30
CA LEU A 255 -7.10 23.92 11.84
C LEU A 255 -7.75 22.90 10.87
N GLY A 256 -7.05 21.81 10.55
CA GLY A 256 -7.54 20.77 9.63
C GLY A 256 -8.75 20.05 10.20
N THR A 257 -9.83 20.00 9.43
CA THR A 257 -11.09 19.35 9.81
C THR A 257 -11.31 18.01 9.11
N ASP A 258 -10.44 17.64 8.16
CA ASP A 258 -10.58 16.45 7.32
C ASP A 258 -10.41 15.13 8.10
N SER A 259 -9.83 15.18 9.30
CA SER A 259 -9.66 14.03 10.19
C SER A 259 -9.79 14.48 11.63
N VAL A 260 -10.94 14.17 12.24
CA VAL A 260 -11.30 14.61 13.60
C VAL A 260 -10.29 14.15 14.65
N GLU A 261 -9.68 13.00 14.40
CA GLU A 261 -8.61 12.37 15.19
C GLU A 261 -7.38 13.26 15.38
N PHE A 262 -7.06 14.12 14.40
CA PHE A 262 -5.87 14.96 14.39
C PHE A 262 -6.20 16.46 14.57
N GLN A 263 -7.44 16.79 14.96
CA GLN A 263 -7.81 18.19 15.20
C GLN A 263 -6.97 18.81 16.31
N GLY A 264 -6.39 19.98 16.06
CA GLY A 264 -5.48 20.67 16.98
C GLY A 264 -4.05 20.15 16.96
N GLU A 265 -3.77 19.06 16.24
CA GLU A 265 -2.42 18.52 16.08
C GLU A 265 -1.64 19.23 14.98
N ASN A 266 -0.31 19.31 15.13
CA ASN A 266 0.59 19.88 14.12
C ASN A 266 1.24 18.81 13.23
N PHE A 267 1.07 17.55 13.60
CA PHE A 267 1.58 16.40 12.88
C PHE A 267 0.55 15.28 12.94
N ALA A 268 0.49 14.47 11.89
CA ALA A 268 -0.37 13.31 11.83
C ALA A 268 0.44 12.10 11.36
N MET A 269 0.06 10.93 11.89
CA MET A 269 0.54 9.64 11.39
C MET A 269 -0.54 9.03 10.50
N MET A 270 -0.29 8.94 9.20
CA MET A 270 -1.28 8.48 8.24
C MET A 270 -0.76 7.34 7.38
N SER A 271 -1.70 6.56 6.86
CA SER A 271 -1.46 5.44 5.95
C SER A 271 -2.20 5.64 4.64
N GLY A 272 -1.58 5.21 3.54
CA GLY A 272 -2.18 5.25 2.22
C GLY A 272 -1.16 5.35 1.10
N THR A 273 -1.60 5.01 -0.11
CA THR A 273 -0.86 5.32 -1.34
C THR A 273 -0.66 6.82 -1.54
N SER A 274 -1.54 7.65 -0.97
CA SER A 274 -1.39 9.11 -0.86
C SER A 274 -0.12 9.54 -0.12
N MET A 275 0.40 8.73 0.81
CA MET A 275 1.65 9.01 1.53
C MET A 275 2.86 8.42 0.79
N ALA A 276 2.67 7.36 0.02
CA ALA A 276 3.71 6.77 -0.83
C ALA A 276 4.06 7.65 -2.04
N ALA A 277 3.05 8.22 -2.72
CA ALA A 277 3.24 9.08 -3.88
C ALA A 277 4.21 10.28 -3.64
N PRO A 278 4.09 11.09 -2.58
CA PRO A 278 5.00 12.22 -2.37
C PRO A 278 6.45 11.81 -2.10
N HIS A 279 6.71 10.63 -1.53
CA HIS A 279 8.08 10.11 -1.43
C HIS A 279 8.71 9.97 -2.82
N VAL A 280 7.99 9.37 -3.76
CA VAL A 280 8.46 9.17 -5.13
C VAL A 280 8.54 10.49 -5.89
N ALA A 281 7.62 11.43 -5.67
CA ALA A 281 7.69 12.77 -6.24
C ALA A 281 8.95 13.52 -5.79
N GLY A 282 9.30 13.44 -4.51
CA GLY A 282 10.55 13.99 -3.98
C GLY A 282 11.80 13.34 -4.58
N LEU A 283 11.80 12.01 -4.72
CA LEU A 283 12.90 11.29 -5.37
C LEU A 283 13.04 11.64 -6.85
N ALA A 284 11.93 11.78 -7.56
CA ALA A 284 11.93 12.24 -8.95
C ALA A 284 12.52 13.64 -9.08
N ALA A 285 12.25 14.55 -8.14
CA ALA A 285 12.87 15.87 -8.10
C ALA A 285 14.39 15.80 -7.88
N LEU A 286 14.88 14.92 -7.00
CA LEU A 286 16.32 14.70 -6.80
C LEU A 286 17.00 14.10 -8.03
N ILE A 287 16.36 13.14 -8.70
CA ILE A 287 16.85 12.59 -9.98
C ILE A 287 16.90 13.69 -11.03
N LYS A 288 15.86 14.53 -11.15
CA LYS A 288 15.84 15.66 -12.08
C LYS A 288 16.89 16.73 -11.74
N GLN A 289 17.21 16.93 -10.46
CA GLN A 289 18.29 17.81 -10.04
C GLN A 289 19.66 17.26 -10.47
N LYS A 290 19.90 15.96 -10.30
CA LYS A 290 21.15 15.31 -10.73
C LYS A 290 21.27 15.25 -12.26
N PHE A 291 20.15 15.00 -12.94
CA PHE A 291 20.06 14.88 -14.40
C PHE A 291 19.04 15.88 -14.98
N PRO A 292 19.40 17.16 -15.14
CA PRO A 292 18.48 18.20 -15.60
C PRO A 292 17.85 17.94 -16.98
N SER A 293 18.51 17.18 -17.83
CA SER A 293 18.02 16.82 -19.18
C SER A 293 17.06 15.62 -19.20
N PHE A 294 16.91 14.88 -18.09
CA PHE A 294 16.05 13.70 -18.08
C PHE A 294 14.59 14.07 -18.38
N SER A 295 13.98 13.32 -19.29
CA SER A 295 12.55 13.35 -19.53
C SER A 295 11.78 12.67 -18.38
N PRO A 296 10.45 12.87 -18.28
CA PRO A 296 9.62 12.11 -17.37
C PRO A 296 9.79 10.58 -17.51
N SER A 297 9.91 10.06 -18.73
CA SER A 297 10.12 8.63 -18.99
C SER A 297 11.50 8.14 -18.53
N ALA A 298 12.55 8.95 -18.67
CA ALA A 298 13.88 8.63 -18.14
C ALA A 298 13.89 8.54 -16.61
N ILE A 299 13.19 9.47 -15.93
CA ILE A 299 13.01 9.43 -14.47
C ILE A 299 12.23 8.17 -14.05
N ALA A 300 11.12 7.86 -14.76
CA ALA A 300 10.36 6.64 -14.53
C ALA A 300 11.24 5.39 -14.65
N SER A 301 12.07 5.32 -15.70
CA SER A 301 12.98 4.20 -15.93
C SER A 301 14.01 4.06 -14.82
N ALA A 302 14.67 5.16 -14.41
CA ALA A 302 15.66 5.12 -13.35
C ALA A 302 15.06 4.59 -12.04
N LEU A 303 13.85 5.04 -11.68
CA LEU A 303 13.13 4.58 -10.49
C LEU A 303 12.72 3.10 -10.59
N SER A 304 12.15 2.69 -11.72
CA SER A 304 11.63 1.34 -11.91
C SER A 304 12.73 0.28 -11.98
N THR A 305 13.74 0.50 -12.82
CA THR A 305 14.77 -0.52 -13.11
C THR A 305 15.71 -0.82 -11.95
N THR A 306 15.80 0.11 -10.99
CA THR A 306 16.68 0.04 -9.81
C THR A 306 15.94 -0.34 -8.52
N ALA A 307 14.63 -0.58 -8.60
CA ALA A 307 13.82 -0.95 -7.46
C ALA A 307 14.24 -2.31 -6.85
N SER A 308 14.13 -2.44 -5.53
CA SER A 308 14.44 -3.67 -4.79
C SER A 308 13.25 -4.63 -4.80
N LEU A 309 13.52 -5.93 -5.00
CA LEU A 309 12.51 -6.99 -4.83
C LEU A 309 12.57 -7.67 -3.47
N TYR A 310 13.52 -7.28 -2.62
CA TYR A 310 13.85 -7.98 -1.40
C TYR A 310 13.69 -7.10 -0.17
N ASP A 311 13.31 -7.73 0.94
CA ASP A 311 13.34 -7.15 2.27
C ASP A 311 14.77 -7.01 2.80
N LYS A 312 14.91 -6.40 3.98
CA LYS A 312 16.23 -6.20 4.62
C LYS A 312 16.99 -7.50 4.93
N THR A 313 16.31 -8.64 4.92
CA THR A 313 16.89 -9.97 5.15
C THR A 313 17.21 -10.71 3.84
N GLY A 314 17.01 -10.08 2.68
CA GLY A 314 17.23 -10.69 1.37
C GLY A 314 16.11 -11.64 0.94
N ARG A 315 14.98 -11.68 1.65
CA ARG A 315 13.80 -12.47 1.27
C ARG A 315 12.89 -11.67 0.34
N PRO A 316 12.07 -12.32 -0.50
CA PRO A 316 11.11 -11.60 -1.34
C PRO A 316 10.22 -10.67 -0.51
N ILE A 317 9.95 -9.48 -1.04
CA ILE A 317 8.94 -8.59 -0.47
C ILE A 317 7.61 -9.35 -0.40
N MET A 318 6.94 -9.29 0.74
CA MET A 318 5.64 -9.93 0.95
C MET A 318 4.51 -8.94 0.69
N ALA A 319 3.37 -9.42 0.20
CA ALA A 319 2.13 -8.65 0.06
C ALA A 319 1.05 -9.22 0.97
N GLN A 320 0.40 -8.34 1.74
CA GLN A 320 -0.76 -8.71 2.56
C GLN A 320 -1.99 -8.94 1.67
N ARG A 321 -2.72 -10.02 1.95
CA ARG A 321 -3.78 -10.57 1.07
C ARG A 321 -5.20 -10.42 1.63
N ALA A 322 -5.37 -9.98 2.86
CA ALA A 322 -6.68 -9.80 3.48
C ALA A 322 -6.72 -8.58 4.41
N TYR A 323 -7.91 -8.03 4.62
CA TYR A 323 -8.17 -6.98 5.61
C TYR A 323 -8.14 -7.53 7.04
N ALA A 324 -8.74 -8.71 7.24
CA ALA A 324 -8.70 -9.41 8.52
C ALA A 324 -7.35 -10.11 8.69
N ASN A 325 -6.68 -9.85 9.82
CA ASN A 325 -5.38 -10.44 10.16
C ASN A 325 -4.34 -10.36 9.01
N PRO A 326 -4.06 -9.14 8.49
CA PRO A 326 -3.25 -8.95 7.28
C PRO A 326 -1.83 -9.52 7.43
N ASP A 327 -1.30 -9.58 8.66
CA ASP A 327 0.02 -10.14 8.92
C ASP A 327 0.08 -11.68 8.94
N LEU A 328 -1.06 -12.36 9.12
CA LEU A 328 -1.15 -13.81 9.02
C LEU A 328 -1.40 -14.29 7.59
N ASN A 329 -2.00 -13.44 6.75
CA ASN A 329 -2.34 -13.78 5.36
C ASN A 329 -1.46 -12.99 4.37
N GLN A 330 -0.26 -13.53 4.10
CA GLN A 330 0.71 -12.94 3.18
C GLN A 330 1.24 -13.96 2.19
N SER A 331 1.62 -13.48 1.00
CA SER A 331 2.42 -14.26 0.03
C SER A 331 3.45 -13.35 -0.65
N PRO A 332 4.47 -13.90 -1.34
CA PRO A 332 5.41 -13.09 -2.09
C PRO A 332 4.68 -12.11 -3.02
N ALA A 333 5.13 -10.86 -3.04
CA ALA A 333 4.57 -9.82 -3.86
C ALA A 333 4.84 -10.11 -5.34
N THR A 334 3.81 -9.94 -6.15
CA THR A 334 3.88 -10.04 -7.60
C THR A 334 4.13 -8.66 -8.21
N PRO A 335 4.53 -8.58 -9.49
CA PRO A 335 4.53 -7.31 -10.23
C PRO A 335 3.20 -6.55 -10.19
N PHE A 336 2.04 -7.22 -10.08
CA PHE A 336 0.75 -6.52 -9.90
C PHE A 336 0.51 -6.01 -8.48
N ASP A 337 1.32 -6.44 -7.50
CA ASP A 337 1.30 -5.89 -6.15
C ASP A 337 2.25 -4.71 -5.99
N MET A 338 3.47 -4.81 -6.57
CA MET A 338 4.57 -3.90 -6.30
C MET A 338 5.21 -3.26 -7.53
N GLY A 339 4.69 -3.50 -8.72
CA GLY A 339 5.30 -3.04 -9.97
C GLY A 339 6.72 -3.59 -10.12
N SER A 340 7.66 -2.65 -10.23
CA SER A 340 9.08 -2.96 -10.37
C SER A 340 9.76 -3.34 -9.03
N GLY A 341 9.10 -3.10 -7.90
CA GLY A 341 9.64 -3.36 -6.55
C GLY A 341 9.47 -2.18 -5.60
N PHE A 342 10.19 -2.23 -4.47
CA PHE A 342 10.28 -1.12 -3.53
C PHE A 342 11.35 -0.13 -3.95
N VAL A 343 11.03 1.16 -3.88
CA VAL A 343 11.91 2.24 -4.34
C VAL A 343 13.30 2.20 -3.70
N ASN A 344 14.34 2.39 -4.51
CA ASN A 344 15.73 2.52 -4.06
C ASN A 344 16.32 3.86 -4.51
N ALA A 345 16.29 4.84 -3.61
CA ALA A 345 16.71 6.21 -3.90
C ALA A 345 18.18 6.32 -4.35
N THR A 346 19.07 5.54 -3.74
CA THR A 346 20.51 5.65 -3.99
C THR A 346 20.88 5.08 -5.36
N VAL A 347 20.36 3.90 -5.69
CA VAL A 347 20.65 3.24 -6.97
C VAL A 347 19.94 3.95 -8.12
N ALA A 348 18.76 4.54 -7.91
CA ALA A 348 18.05 5.33 -8.93
C ALA A 348 18.81 6.59 -9.38
N LEU A 349 19.78 7.08 -8.59
CA LEU A 349 20.66 8.18 -8.99
C LEU A 349 21.81 7.71 -9.90
N ASP A 350 22.04 6.42 -10.05
CA ASP A 350 23.05 5.85 -10.96
C ASP A 350 22.51 4.56 -11.61
N PRO A 351 21.49 4.67 -12.48
CA PRO A 351 20.79 3.50 -13.01
C PRO A 351 21.58 2.72 -14.08
N GLY A 352 22.71 3.25 -14.56
CA GLY A 352 23.47 2.70 -15.69
C GLY A 352 22.77 2.88 -17.04
N LEU A 353 21.62 2.20 -17.20
CA LEU A 353 20.78 2.28 -18.40
C LEU A 353 19.40 2.85 -18.10
N ILE A 354 18.82 3.56 -19.07
CA ILE A 354 17.44 4.02 -19.02
C ILE A 354 16.68 3.63 -20.28
N LEU A 355 15.37 3.47 -20.14
CA LEU A 355 14.41 3.33 -21.23
C LEU A 355 13.71 4.67 -21.42
N TYR A 356 13.63 5.11 -22.66
CA TYR A 356 13.03 6.38 -23.04
C TYR A 356 11.80 6.14 -23.91
N SER A 357 10.70 6.84 -23.60
CA SER A 357 9.54 7.01 -24.48
C SER A 357 9.32 8.50 -24.71
N SER A 358 9.09 8.87 -25.96
CA SER A 358 8.80 10.24 -26.40
C SER A 358 7.33 10.60 -26.18
N TYR A 359 7.01 11.89 -26.35
CA TYR A 359 5.62 12.33 -26.39
C TYR A 359 4.86 11.71 -27.56
N ASP A 360 5.50 11.62 -28.73
CA ASP A 360 4.89 11.08 -29.94
C ASP A 360 4.59 9.58 -29.79
N ASP A 361 5.41 8.83 -29.04
CA ASP A 361 5.10 7.42 -28.70
C ASP A 361 3.78 7.32 -27.94
N TYR A 362 3.51 8.22 -26.98
CA TYR A 362 2.23 8.22 -26.26
C TYR A 362 1.07 8.60 -27.16
N VAL A 363 1.27 9.47 -28.16
CA VAL A 363 0.22 9.81 -29.13
C VAL A 363 -0.01 8.65 -30.10
N LEU A 364 1.03 8.00 -30.60
CA LEU A 364 0.95 6.79 -31.41
C LEU A 364 0.21 5.66 -30.68
N PHE A 365 0.46 5.52 -29.37
CA PHE A 365 -0.27 4.58 -28.50
C PHE A 365 -1.74 4.96 -28.42
N LEU A 366 -2.04 6.22 -28.10
CA LEU A 366 -3.42 6.70 -28.02
C LEU A 366 -4.16 6.49 -29.34
N CYS A 367 -3.55 6.82 -30.48
CA CYS A 367 -4.14 6.60 -31.81
C CYS A 367 -4.36 5.12 -32.14
N GLY A 368 -3.67 4.19 -31.47
CA GLY A 368 -3.92 2.75 -31.57
C GLY A 368 -5.16 2.28 -30.80
N ILE A 369 -5.67 3.08 -29.86
CA ILE A 369 -6.89 2.75 -29.10
C ILE A 369 -8.12 3.01 -29.97
N ASN A 370 -8.99 2.01 -30.09
CA ASN A 370 -10.18 2.12 -30.93
C ASN A 370 -11.10 3.28 -30.48
N GLY A 371 -11.49 4.15 -31.42
CA GLY A 371 -12.38 5.28 -31.15
C GLY A 371 -11.74 6.49 -30.45
N SER A 372 -10.44 6.47 -30.14
CA SER A 372 -9.77 7.56 -29.43
C SER A 372 -9.45 8.79 -30.31
N ALA A 373 -9.41 8.63 -31.64
CA ALA A 373 -8.89 9.65 -32.56
C ALA A 373 -9.53 11.05 -32.41
N PRO A 374 -10.85 11.21 -32.23
CA PRO A 374 -11.46 12.53 -31.99
C PRO A 374 -10.98 13.17 -30.67
N VAL A 375 -10.76 12.36 -29.63
CA VAL A 375 -10.24 12.81 -28.33
C VAL A 375 -8.78 13.21 -28.45
N VAL A 376 -7.97 12.45 -29.20
CA VAL A 376 -6.57 12.81 -29.47
C VAL A 376 -6.51 14.15 -30.21
N LEU A 377 -7.25 14.31 -31.30
CA LEU A 377 -7.26 15.54 -32.08
C LEU A 377 -7.70 16.75 -31.24
N SER A 378 -8.79 16.64 -30.49
CA SER A 378 -9.32 17.74 -29.69
C SER A 378 -8.37 18.21 -28.58
N TYR A 379 -7.63 17.30 -27.95
CA TYR A 379 -6.77 17.62 -26.80
C TYR A 379 -5.29 17.82 -27.13
N THR A 380 -4.78 17.20 -28.18
CA THR A 380 -3.36 17.30 -28.56
C THR A 380 -3.12 18.17 -29.78
N SER A 381 -4.19 18.48 -30.53
CA SER A 381 -4.14 19.08 -31.87
C SER A 381 -3.35 18.24 -32.88
N GLN A 382 -3.05 16.98 -32.57
CA GLN A 382 -2.43 16.03 -33.49
C GLN A 382 -3.49 15.11 -34.08
N ASN A 383 -3.38 14.90 -35.38
CA ASN A 383 -4.28 14.03 -36.10
C ASN A 383 -3.69 12.62 -36.20
N CYS A 384 -4.44 11.61 -35.74
CA CYS A 384 -4.02 10.21 -35.84
C CYS A 384 -3.77 9.75 -37.29
N TRP A 385 -4.40 10.37 -38.28
CA TRP A 385 -4.20 10.09 -39.70
C TRP A 385 -2.89 10.67 -40.27
N ASP A 386 -2.21 11.56 -39.54
CA ASP A 386 -0.90 12.07 -39.94
C ASP A 386 0.24 11.07 -39.64
N TYR A 387 -0.05 10.04 -38.83
CA TYR A 387 0.89 8.99 -38.47
C TYR A 387 0.76 7.79 -39.40
N ASN A 388 1.90 7.28 -39.89
CA ASN A 388 1.96 6.12 -40.79
C ASN A 388 1.72 4.78 -40.09
N SER A 389 1.73 4.75 -38.76
CA SER A 389 1.56 3.56 -37.92
C SER A 389 1.01 3.94 -36.56
N THR A 390 0.54 2.96 -35.80
CA THR A 390 0.20 3.07 -34.37
C THR A 390 1.01 2.05 -33.58
N ILE A 391 1.03 2.19 -32.25
CA ILE A 391 1.71 1.22 -31.37
C ILE A 391 0.74 0.72 -30.30
N SER A 392 0.94 -0.52 -29.82
CA SER A 392 0.17 -1.06 -28.70
C SER A 392 0.82 -0.71 -27.36
N GLY A 393 0.11 -0.93 -26.24
CA GLY A 393 0.67 -0.71 -24.91
C GLY A 393 1.96 -1.51 -24.66
N SER A 394 2.03 -2.73 -25.19
CA SER A 394 3.21 -3.59 -25.06
C SER A 394 4.44 -3.09 -25.83
N ASP A 395 4.23 -2.28 -26.87
CA ASP A 395 5.28 -1.74 -27.75
C ASP A 395 5.89 -0.46 -27.20
N LEU A 396 5.21 0.24 -26.27
CA LEU A 396 5.81 1.36 -25.56
C LEU A 396 7.10 0.91 -24.87
N ASN A 397 8.15 1.75 -24.97
CA ASN A 397 9.47 1.46 -24.42
C ASN A 397 9.51 1.69 -22.88
N LEU A 398 8.59 1.03 -22.16
CA LEU A 398 8.44 1.11 -20.72
C LEU A 398 9.38 0.12 -20.02
N PRO A 399 9.79 0.40 -18.75
CA PRO A 399 10.66 -0.46 -17.94
C PRO A 399 9.95 -1.73 -17.43
N SER A 400 9.02 -2.29 -18.21
CA SER A 400 8.27 -3.51 -17.95
C SER A 400 7.68 -4.05 -19.24
N ILE A 401 7.36 -5.35 -19.29
CA ILE A 401 6.61 -5.95 -20.38
C ILE A 401 5.40 -6.67 -19.80
N VAL A 402 4.19 -6.26 -20.20
CA VAL A 402 2.94 -6.92 -19.84
C VAL A 402 2.25 -7.38 -21.11
N LEU A 403 1.79 -8.63 -21.10
CA LEU A 403 0.92 -9.19 -22.12
C LEU A 403 -0.36 -9.66 -21.45
N ALA A 404 -1.42 -8.89 -21.59
CA ALA A 404 -2.76 -9.30 -21.18
C ALA A 404 -3.15 -10.61 -21.90
N LYS A 405 -2.83 -10.69 -23.19
CA LYS A 405 -3.11 -11.85 -24.03
C LYS A 405 -1.92 -12.21 -24.91
N LEU A 406 -1.28 -13.35 -24.64
CA LEU A 406 -0.25 -13.94 -25.49
C LEU A 406 -0.88 -15.04 -26.36
N ASN A 407 -1.02 -14.76 -27.65
CA ASN A 407 -1.51 -15.70 -28.64
C ASN A 407 -0.37 -16.33 -29.43
N GLN A 408 -0.07 -17.61 -29.18
CA GLN A 408 1.12 -18.32 -29.67
C GLN A 408 2.42 -17.63 -29.28
N SER A 409 2.84 -16.63 -30.05
CA SER A 409 4.08 -15.92 -29.83
C SER A 409 3.92 -14.42 -30.07
N LYS A 410 4.77 -13.64 -29.41
CA LYS A 410 4.85 -12.19 -29.61
C LYS A 410 6.31 -11.77 -29.47
N THR A 411 6.75 -10.88 -30.35
CA THR A 411 8.10 -10.31 -30.30
C THR A 411 7.97 -8.85 -29.90
N ILE A 412 8.72 -8.45 -28.89
CA ILE A 412 8.71 -7.09 -28.33
C ILE A 412 10.13 -6.56 -28.32
N GLN A 413 10.29 -5.27 -28.64
CA GLN A 413 11.57 -4.59 -28.55
C GLN A 413 11.61 -3.62 -27.35
N ARG A 414 12.78 -3.49 -26.74
CA ARG A 414 13.10 -2.48 -25.73
C ARG A 414 14.42 -1.82 -26.10
N SER A 415 14.43 -0.49 -26.14
CA SER A 415 15.64 0.30 -26.39
C SER A 415 16.15 0.87 -25.07
N VAL A 416 17.40 0.58 -24.75
CA VAL A 416 18.09 1.08 -23.56
C VAL A 416 19.19 2.04 -23.97
N ILE A 417 19.32 3.15 -23.24
CA ILE A 417 20.34 4.19 -23.45
C ILE A 417 21.30 4.14 -22.28
N ASN A 418 22.61 4.13 -22.54
CA ASN A 418 23.63 4.21 -21.49
C ASN A 418 23.83 5.66 -21.05
N ILE A 419 23.61 5.94 -19.77
CA ILE A 419 23.81 7.27 -19.17
C ILE A 419 25.04 7.31 -18.24
N ALA A 420 25.69 6.17 -18.04
CA ALA A 420 26.92 6.03 -17.27
C ALA A 420 28.14 5.99 -18.20
N GLY A 421 29.27 5.50 -17.69
CA GLY A 421 30.46 5.22 -18.50
C GLY A 421 30.29 4.01 -19.42
N ASN A 422 31.27 3.77 -20.29
CA ASN A 422 31.28 2.59 -21.15
C ASN A 422 31.23 1.33 -20.30
N GLU A 423 30.32 0.42 -20.64
CA GLU A 423 30.09 -0.79 -19.83
C GLU A 423 29.63 -1.96 -20.69
N THR A 424 29.94 -3.18 -20.25
CA THR A 424 29.51 -4.42 -20.87
C THR A 424 28.45 -5.08 -20.01
N TYR A 425 27.31 -5.38 -20.61
CA TYR A 425 26.16 -6.01 -19.96
C TYR A 425 26.02 -7.47 -20.37
N SER A 426 25.72 -8.31 -19.39
CA SER A 426 25.23 -9.68 -19.57
C SER A 426 23.72 -9.71 -19.33
N VAL A 427 22.97 -10.41 -20.18
CA VAL A 427 21.51 -10.44 -20.13
C VAL A 427 21.05 -11.81 -19.64
N GLY A 428 20.34 -11.83 -18.51
CA GLY A 428 19.69 -13.02 -17.96
C GLY A 428 18.18 -12.81 -17.83
N TRP A 429 17.41 -13.90 -17.78
CA TRP A 429 15.97 -13.80 -17.57
C TRP A 429 15.38 -15.04 -16.90
N SER A 430 14.24 -14.83 -16.23
CA SER A 430 13.35 -15.87 -15.75
C SER A 430 12.02 -15.76 -16.49
N SER A 431 11.55 -16.85 -17.08
CA SER A 431 10.31 -16.83 -17.87
C SER A 431 9.06 -16.91 -16.98
N PRO A 432 7.97 -16.18 -17.33
CA PRO A 432 6.66 -16.41 -16.73
C PRO A 432 6.23 -17.86 -16.86
N PHE A 433 5.63 -18.44 -15.81
CA PHE A 433 5.11 -19.80 -15.86
C PHE A 433 4.14 -19.98 -17.04
N GLY A 434 4.30 -21.04 -17.81
CA GLY A 434 3.52 -21.29 -19.03
C GLY A 434 3.97 -20.51 -20.27
N VAL A 435 5.12 -19.82 -20.21
CA VAL A 435 5.70 -19.06 -21.32
C VAL A 435 7.19 -19.36 -21.45
N SER A 436 7.68 -19.54 -22.67
CA SER A 436 9.11 -19.53 -23.00
C SER A 436 9.53 -18.12 -23.40
N VAL A 437 10.60 -17.60 -22.78
CA VAL A 437 11.18 -16.29 -23.10
C VAL A 437 12.58 -16.46 -23.65
N LYS A 438 12.93 -15.67 -24.67
CA LYS A 438 14.31 -15.52 -25.17
C LYS A 438 14.61 -14.05 -25.40
N VAL A 439 15.78 -13.58 -24.95
CA VAL A 439 16.23 -12.19 -25.17
C VAL A 439 17.49 -12.17 -26.04
N VAL A 440 17.57 -11.22 -26.97
CA VAL A 440 18.71 -11.03 -27.88
C VAL A 440 19.05 -9.53 -27.96
N PRO A 441 20.34 -9.14 -27.90
CA PRO A 441 21.52 -9.98 -27.63
C PRO A 441 21.58 -10.46 -26.17
N THR A 442 22.35 -11.51 -25.91
CA THR A 442 22.61 -12.00 -24.54
C THR A 442 23.79 -11.31 -23.87
N HIS A 443 24.64 -10.63 -24.64
CA HIS A 443 25.74 -9.79 -24.16
C HIS A 443 25.96 -8.64 -25.13
N PHE A 444 26.31 -7.46 -24.62
CA PHE A 444 26.67 -6.31 -25.44
C PHE A 444 27.55 -5.32 -24.67
N SER A 445 28.36 -4.55 -25.40
CA SER A 445 29.08 -3.39 -24.85
C SER A 445 28.46 -2.12 -25.40
N ILE A 446 28.26 -1.13 -24.55
CA ILE A 446 27.59 0.11 -24.91
C ILE A 446 28.39 1.30 -24.38
N ALA A 447 28.73 2.23 -25.27
CA ALA A 447 29.41 3.45 -24.88
C ALA A 447 28.44 4.44 -24.23
N SER A 448 28.95 5.41 -23.48
CA SER A 448 28.12 6.47 -22.89
C SER A 448 27.34 7.22 -23.99
N GLY A 449 26.03 7.41 -23.79
CA GLY A 449 25.13 8.06 -24.74
C GLY A 449 24.61 7.16 -25.87
N GLU A 450 25.18 5.97 -26.07
CA GLU A 450 24.74 5.04 -27.11
C GLU A 450 23.47 4.29 -26.70
N THR A 451 22.79 3.75 -27.72
CA THR A 451 21.54 2.98 -27.57
C THR A 451 21.74 1.52 -27.97
N GLN A 452 21.21 0.60 -27.17
CA GLN A 452 21.11 -0.82 -27.51
C GLN A 452 19.64 -1.25 -27.58
N VAL A 453 19.28 -2.00 -28.62
CA VAL A 453 17.97 -2.63 -28.74
C VAL A 453 18.03 -4.07 -28.24
N LEU A 454 17.10 -4.42 -27.36
CA LEU A 454 16.83 -5.78 -26.89
C LEU A 454 15.57 -6.29 -27.58
N THR A 455 15.66 -7.46 -28.23
CA THR A 455 14.52 -8.17 -28.79
C THR A 455 14.13 -9.31 -27.86
N VAL A 456 12.88 -9.30 -27.41
CA VAL A 456 12.30 -10.27 -26.48
C VAL A 456 11.25 -11.10 -27.21
N TYR A 457 11.49 -12.40 -27.29
CA TYR A 457 10.59 -13.37 -27.89
C TYR A 457 9.80 -14.07 -26.77
N PHE A 458 8.48 -14.04 -26.87
CA PHE A 458 7.56 -14.78 -26.02
C PHE A 458 6.90 -15.90 -26.82
N ASN A 459 6.81 -17.09 -26.25
CA ASN A 459 6.06 -18.21 -26.80
C ASN A 459 5.23 -18.89 -25.71
N ALA A 460 3.92 -18.99 -25.89
CA ALA A 460 3.00 -19.71 -25.00
C ALA A 460 3.22 -21.22 -25.16
N ILE A 461 3.57 -21.88 -24.05
CA ILE A 461 3.81 -23.34 -24.02
C ILE A 461 2.62 -24.11 -23.45
N MET A 462 1.61 -23.41 -22.95
CA MET A 462 0.37 -23.99 -22.45
C MET A 462 -0.79 -23.00 -22.55
N ASN A 463 -2.01 -23.51 -22.47
CA ASN A 463 -3.21 -22.70 -22.27
C ASN A 463 -3.42 -22.42 -20.78
N SER A 464 -3.57 -21.14 -20.41
CA SER A 464 -3.88 -20.73 -19.03
C SER A 464 -4.41 -19.31 -19.00
N SER A 465 -5.35 -19.02 -18.10
CA SER A 465 -5.85 -17.67 -17.81
C SER A 465 -5.26 -17.08 -16.52
N VAL A 466 -4.37 -17.80 -15.84
CA VAL A 466 -3.78 -17.34 -14.58
C VAL A 466 -2.55 -16.50 -14.86
N ALA A 467 -2.48 -15.29 -14.30
CA ALA A 467 -1.32 -14.43 -14.41
C ALA A 467 -0.04 -15.11 -13.93
N SER A 468 1.04 -14.94 -14.69
CA SER A 468 2.37 -15.44 -14.33
C SER A 468 3.44 -14.40 -14.62
N PHE A 469 4.56 -14.52 -13.91
CA PHE A 469 5.54 -13.46 -13.79
C PHE A 469 6.96 -13.95 -14.05
N GLY A 470 7.75 -13.09 -14.66
CA GLY A 470 9.15 -13.30 -14.97
C GLY A 470 9.92 -11.99 -14.88
N ARG A 471 11.17 -11.99 -15.34
CA ARG A 471 12.04 -10.82 -15.29
C ARG A 471 13.19 -10.95 -16.28
N ILE A 472 13.63 -9.82 -16.83
CA ILE A 472 14.91 -9.67 -17.52
C ILE A 472 15.83 -8.87 -16.59
N GLY A 473 17.07 -9.32 -16.43
CA GLY A 473 18.13 -8.62 -15.74
C GLY A 473 19.27 -8.31 -16.70
N LEU A 474 19.72 -7.05 -16.71
CA LEU A 474 20.95 -6.64 -17.38
C LEU A 474 22.00 -6.40 -16.29
N PHE A 475 23.09 -7.15 -16.33
CA PHE A 475 24.14 -7.15 -15.32
C PHE A 475 25.41 -6.57 -15.92
N GLY A 476 25.71 -5.33 -15.56
CA GLY A 476 26.88 -4.59 -16.00
C GLY A 476 28.13 -4.99 -15.23
N ASN A 477 29.28 -5.03 -15.91
CA ASN A 477 30.56 -5.37 -15.30
C ASN A 477 31.12 -4.29 -14.35
N HIS A 478 30.49 -3.11 -14.27
CA HIS A 478 30.78 -2.08 -13.26
C HIS A 478 29.75 -2.07 -12.11
N GLY A 479 28.85 -3.06 -12.06
CA GLY A 479 27.93 -3.27 -10.93
C GLY A 479 26.52 -2.72 -11.15
N HIS A 480 26.23 -2.09 -12.29
CA HIS A 480 24.86 -1.69 -12.63
C HIS A 480 23.97 -2.91 -12.85
N ILE A 481 22.77 -2.88 -12.28
CA ILE A 481 21.76 -3.93 -12.45
C ILE A 481 20.45 -3.29 -12.85
N VAL A 482 19.98 -3.62 -14.05
CA VAL A 482 18.72 -3.12 -14.63
C VAL A 482 17.71 -4.25 -14.63
N ASN A 483 16.60 -4.08 -13.92
CA ASN A 483 15.54 -5.07 -13.80
C ASN A 483 14.31 -4.66 -14.63
N ILE A 484 13.81 -5.56 -15.47
CA ILE A 484 12.60 -5.36 -16.28
C ILE A 484 11.62 -6.51 -15.96
N PRO A 485 10.55 -6.26 -15.17
CA PRO A 485 9.55 -7.28 -14.87
C PRO A 485 8.74 -7.67 -16.10
N LEU A 486 8.38 -8.96 -16.16
CA LEU A 486 7.55 -9.56 -17.20
C LEU A 486 6.25 -10.07 -16.57
N SER A 487 5.11 -9.81 -17.19
CA SER A 487 3.82 -10.40 -16.83
C SER A 487 3.11 -10.93 -18.07
N VAL A 488 2.56 -12.14 -17.99
CA VAL A 488 1.63 -12.66 -18.99
C VAL A 488 0.38 -13.16 -18.29
N ILE A 489 -0.79 -12.66 -18.69
CA ILE A 489 -2.06 -13.03 -18.06
C ILE A 489 -2.62 -14.26 -18.76
N VAL A 490 -3.22 -14.09 -19.94
CA VAL A 490 -3.77 -15.16 -20.75
C VAL A 490 -2.71 -15.71 -21.71
N LYS A 491 -2.48 -17.02 -21.67
CA LYS A 491 -1.64 -17.77 -22.62
C LYS A 491 -2.53 -18.64 -23.49
N MET A 492 -2.32 -18.59 -24.80
CA MET A 492 -2.90 -19.55 -25.73
C MET A 492 -1.79 -20.22 -26.54
N SER A 493 -1.60 -21.51 -26.31
CA SER A 493 -0.80 -22.40 -27.13
C SER A 493 -1.73 -23.23 -28.02
N TYR A 494 -1.47 -23.27 -29.32
CA TYR A 494 -2.08 -24.28 -30.17
C TYR A 494 -1.16 -25.49 -30.18
N ASN A 495 -1.67 -26.64 -29.77
CA ASN A 495 -0.98 -27.90 -30.02
C ASN A 495 -0.86 -28.07 -31.53
N ILE A 496 0.37 -28.20 -32.03
CA ILE A 496 0.63 -28.92 -33.28
C ILE A 496 0.44 -30.40 -32.93
N THR A 497 -0.79 -30.84 -32.73
CA THR A 497 -1.12 -32.28 -32.72
C THR A 497 -1.35 -32.71 -34.16
N ASN A 498 -0.29 -33.31 -34.73
CA ASN A 498 -0.26 -34.27 -35.83
C ASN A 498 -1.34 -34.16 -36.91
N SER A 499 -0.97 -33.56 -38.04
CA SER A 499 -1.50 -33.92 -39.36
C SER A 499 -0.94 -35.24 -39.84
#